data_AF-N0B3D2-F1
#
_entry.id   AF-N0B3D2-F1
#
_cell.length_a   1.000
_cell.length_b   1.000
_cell.length_c   1.000
_cell.angle_alpha   90.00
_cell.angle_beta   90.00
_cell.angle_gamma   90.00
#
_symmetry.space_group_name_H-M   'P 1'
#
loop_
_entity.id
_entity.type
_entity.pdbx_description
1 polymer ?
#
loop_
_entity_poly.entity_id
_entity_poly.type
_entity_poly.pdbx_seq_one_letter_code
_entity_poly.pdbx_strand_id
1 'polypeptide(L)'
;MIYMKKITCYFSSEKGITLIEILASMVILSIIIVSLIAMFVQSSRTNAMSKNIMDATYIAETNMEEIYNIVVASTSYDIATAAIVSKGYTQASKTTTNAFYQKNVTGHYVSIELVPTINSSLVKVRVKVFKDNTKTKKEAQMEILLSWKNL
;
A
#
# COMPACT_ATOMS: atom_id res chain seq x y z
N MET A 1 -79.81 18.88 -24.82
CA MET A 1 -78.94 17.68 -24.74
C MET A 1 -77.49 18.10 -24.85
N ILE A 2 -76.80 18.39 -23.74
CA ILE A 2 -75.33 18.41 -23.67
C ILE A 2 -74.94 17.88 -22.28
N TYR A 3 -74.35 16.69 -22.27
CA TYR A 3 -73.85 16.01 -21.06
C TYR A 3 -72.54 16.66 -20.64
N MET A 4 -72.53 17.40 -19.53
CA MET A 4 -71.28 17.85 -18.91
C MET A 4 -70.75 16.73 -18.00
N LYS A 5 -69.68 16.11 -18.46
CA LYS A 5 -68.90 15.04 -17.81
C LYS A 5 -68.47 15.46 -16.41
N LYS A 6 -69.04 14.85 -15.36
CA LYS A 6 -68.50 14.88 -13.99
C LYS A 6 -67.17 14.13 -13.98
N ILE A 7 -66.08 14.86 -14.23
CA ILE A 7 -64.76 14.45 -13.71
C ILE A 7 -64.69 15.04 -12.31
N THR A 8 -65.24 14.33 -11.33
CA THR A 8 -65.13 14.79 -9.94
C THR A 8 -64.83 13.61 -9.05
N CYS A 9 -63.59 13.64 -8.55
CA CYS A 9 -63.22 13.30 -7.18
C CYS A 9 -63.18 11.81 -6.82
N TYR A 10 -62.07 11.15 -7.18
CA TYR A 10 -61.64 9.92 -6.50
C TYR A 10 -60.48 10.17 -5.50
N PHE A 11 -60.01 11.41 -5.37
CA PHE A 11 -58.86 11.80 -4.55
C PHE A 11 -59.27 12.72 -3.38
N SER A 12 -60.24 12.31 -2.57
CA SER A 12 -60.54 12.99 -1.29
C SER A 12 -60.47 12.02 -0.11
N SER A 13 -59.44 11.16 -0.12
CA SER A 13 -59.01 10.41 1.06
C SER A 13 -57.50 10.56 1.23
N GLU A 14 -57.09 11.59 1.97
CA GLU A 14 -55.69 11.86 2.36
C GLU A 14 -55.05 10.68 3.10
N LYS A 15 -55.87 9.83 3.77
CA LYS A 15 -55.39 8.70 4.58
C LYS A 15 -54.79 7.56 3.75
N GLY A 16 -55.22 7.36 2.51
CA GLY A 16 -54.66 6.33 1.62
C GLY A 16 -53.37 6.76 0.94
N ILE A 17 -53.28 8.05 0.59
CA ILE A 17 -52.10 8.65 -0.06
C ILE A 17 -50.93 8.82 0.91
N THR A 18 -51.20 9.17 2.18
CA THR A 18 -50.15 9.31 3.20
C THR A 18 -49.41 8.00 3.51
N LEU A 19 -50.09 6.85 3.47
CA LEU A 19 -49.45 5.55 3.71
C LEU A 19 -48.49 5.16 2.57
N ILE A 20 -48.90 5.35 1.30
CA ILE A 20 -48.06 5.02 0.15
C ILE A 20 -46.86 5.96 0.04
N GLU A 21 -47.00 7.23 0.43
CA GLU A 21 -45.90 8.19 0.47
C GLU A 21 -44.84 7.83 1.51
N ILE A 22 -45.26 7.39 2.71
CA ILE A 22 -44.35 6.89 3.75
C ILE A 22 -43.64 5.62 3.27
N LEU A 23 -44.38 4.68 2.65
CA LEU A 23 -43.79 3.45 2.10
C LEU A 23 -42.74 3.77 1.02
N ALA A 24 -43.09 4.64 0.07
CA ALA A 24 -42.18 5.07 -0.99
C ALA A 24 -40.93 5.75 -0.43
N SER A 25 -41.08 6.60 0.59
CA SER A 25 -39.97 7.26 1.28
C SER A 25 -39.05 6.26 1.99
N MET A 26 -39.61 5.26 2.68
CA MET A 26 -38.82 4.19 3.32
C MET A 26 -38.07 3.33 2.29
N VAL A 27 -38.71 3.03 1.15
CA VAL A 27 -38.07 2.30 0.06
C VAL A 27 -36.90 3.09 -0.52
N ILE A 28 -37.10 4.37 -0.84
CA ILE A 28 -36.03 5.25 -1.36
C ILE A 28 -34.89 5.34 -0.34
N LEU A 29 -35.21 5.55 0.93
CA LEU A 29 -34.20 5.61 2.00
C LEU A 29 -33.41 4.31 2.11
N SER A 30 -34.07 3.15 2.01
CA SER A 30 -33.40 1.85 2.09
C SER A 30 -32.39 1.65 0.95
N ILE A 31 -32.71 2.08 -0.27
CA ILE A 31 -31.81 2.02 -1.42
C ILE A 31 -30.55 2.85 -1.17
N ILE A 32 -30.72 4.05 -0.61
CA ILE A 32 -29.61 4.94 -0.26
C ILE A 32 -28.72 4.31 0.82
N ILE A 33 -29.31 3.77 1.89
CA ILE A 33 -28.53 3.12 2.97
C ILE A 33 -27.68 1.97 2.45
N VAL A 34 -28.24 1.10 1.60
CA VAL A 34 -27.51 -0.04 1.03
C VAL A 34 -26.28 0.43 0.25
N SER A 35 -26.42 1.51 -0.53
CA SER A 35 -25.29 2.09 -1.28
C SER A 35 -24.19 2.62 -0.36
N LEU A 36 -24.55 3.24 0.77
CA LEU A 36 -23.58 3.77 1.73
C LEU A 36 -22.82 2.66 2.48
N ILE A 37 -23.47 1.52 2.78
CA ILE A 37 -22.82 0.38 3.44
C ILE A 37 -21.62 -0.12 2.62
N ALA A 38 -21.78 -0.22 1.30
CA ALA A 38 -20.68 -0.63 0.41
C ALA A 38 -19.49 0.35 0.48
N MET A 39 -19.76 1.65 0.56
CA MET A 39 -18.73 2.69 0.71
C MET A 39 -17.99 2.58 2.04
N PHE A 40 -18.68 2.27 3.14
CA PHE A 40 -18.03 2.05 4.45
C PHE A 40 -17.11 0.82 4.44
N VAL A 41 -17.55 -0.29 3.84
CA VAL A 41 -16.70 -1.49 3.71
C VAL A 41 -15.46 -1.19 2.88
N GLN A 42 -15.63 -0.49 1.75
CA GLN A 42 -14.50 -0.11 0.92
C GLN A 42 -13.54 0.83 1.65
N SER A 43 -14.06 1.82 2.38
CA SER A 43 -13.26 2.76 3.17
C SER A 43 -12.45 2.04 4.24
N SER A 44 -13.05 1.08 4.95
CA SER A 44 -12.36 0.26 5.94
C SER A 44 -11.19 -0.53 5.33
N ARG A 45 -11.41 -1.16 4.16
CA ARG A 45 -10.38 -1.90 3.43
C ARG A 45 -9.25 -0.98 2.96
N THR A 46 -9.59 0.17 2.39
CA THR A 46 -8.60 1.17 1.96
C THR A 46 -7.77 1.66 3.15
N ASN A 47 -8.39 1.96 4.29
CA ASN A 47 -7.69 2.40 5.50
C ASN A 47 -6.70 1.35 6.00
N ALA A 48 -7.11 0.07 6.05
CA ALA A 48 -6.22 -1.03 6.43
C ALA A 48 -5.06 -1.19 5.44
N MET A 49 -5.33 -1.07 4.14
CA MET A 49 -4.29 -1.12 3.10
C MET A 49 -3.32 0.06 3.22
N SER A 50 -3.81 1.28 3.39
CA SER A 50 -3.01 2.48 3.59
C SER A 50 -2.10 2.36 4.82
N LYS A 51 -2.62 1.80 5.93
CA LYS A 51 -1.82 1.51 7.12
C LYS A 51 -0.67 0.55 6.81
N ASN A 52 -0.95 -0.58 6.15
CA ASN A 52 0.08 -1.55 5.82
C ASN A 52 1.15 -0.97 4.88
N ILE A 53 0.75 -0.15 3.89
CA ILE A 53 1.70 0.53 3.00
C ILE A 53 2.57 1.52 3.79
N MET A 54 1.98 2.28 4.71
CA MET A 54 2.71 3.22 5.55
C MET A 54 3.72 2.50 6.44
N ASP A 55 3.31 1.43 7.11
CA ASP A 55 4.17 0.61 7.97
C ASP A 55 5.33 -0.01 7.15
N ALA A 56 5.04 -0.58 5.98
CA ALA A 56 6.06 -1.13 5.08
C ALA A 56 7.01 -0.07 4.52
N THR A 57 6.50 1.15 4.26
CA THR A 57 7.32 2.28 3.78
C THR A 57 8.25 2.78 4.88
N TYR A 58 7.77 2.90 6.12
CA TYR A 58 8.60 3.27 7.26
C TYR A 58 9.74 2.26 7.49
N ILE A 59 9.44 0.96 7.36
CA ILE A 59 10.46 -0.09 7.38
C ILE A 59 11.44 0.09 6.21
N ALA A 60 10.95 0.34 4.99
CA ALA A 60 11.80 0.54 3.83
C ALA A 60 12.75 1.74 4.01
N GLU A 61 12.25 2.87 4.51
CA GLU A 61 13.02 4.08 4.80
C GLU A 61 14.11 3.81 5.84
N THR A 62 13.73 3.22 6.98
CA THR A 62 14.69 2.92 8.06
C THR A 62 15.82 2.01 7.57
N ASN A 63 15.50 0.96 6.80
CA ASN A 63 16.51 0.06 6.25
C ASN A 63 17.32 0.75 5.14
N MET A 64 16.71 1.63 4.34
CA MET A 64 17.41 2.39 3.30
C MET A 64 18.42 3.37 3.91
N GLU A 65 18.05 4.07 4.97
CA GLU A 65 18.95 4.97 5.70
C GLU A 65 20.13 4.21 6.32
N GLU A 66 19.87 3.01 6.87
CA GLU A 66 20.93 2.15 7.41
C GLU A 66 21.94 1.76 6.31
N ILE A 67 21.45 1.31 5.14
CA ILE A 67 22.34 0.96 4.02
C ILE A 67 23.04 2.18 3.45
N TYR A 68 22.36 3.32 3.35
CA TYR A 68 22.96 4.58 2.90
C TYR A 68 24.18 4.93 3.75
N ASN A 69 24.02 4.91 5.07
CA ASN A 69 25.09 5.20 6.02
C ASN A 69 26.26 4.21 5.88
N ILE A 70 25.97 2.93 5.66
CA ILE A 70 27.00 1.91 5.41
C ILE A 70 27.75 2.20 4.11
N VAL A 71 27.04 2.44 3.01
CA VAL A 71 27.64 2.65 1.69
C VAL A 71 28.48 3.91 1.66
N VAL A 72 27.99 5.02 2.21
CA VAL A 72 28.74 6.30 2.29
C VAL A 72 29.94 6.21 3.22
N ALA A 73 29.89 5.37 4.26
CA ALA A 73 31.05 5.12 5.12
C ALA A 73 32.07 4.15 4.50
N SER A 74 31.65 3.34 3.52
CA SER A 74 32.47 2.31 2.90
C SER A 74 33.28 2.83 1.72
N THR A 75 34.55 2.44 1.65
CA THR A 75 35.45 2.79 0.53
C THR A 75 35.38 1.78 -0.61
N SER A 76 34.78 0.60 -0.39
CA SER A 76 34.64 -0.45 -1.40
C SER A 76 33.42 -1.33 -1.13
N TYR A 77 33.04 -2.07 -2.17
CA TYR A 77 31.94 -3.03 -2.13
C TYR A 77 32.12 -4.09 -1.04
N ASP A 78 33.31 -4.67 -0.90
CA ASP A 78 33.53 -5.76 0.06
C ASP A 78 33.35 -5.29 1.52
N ILE A 79 33.84 -4.08 1.84
CA ILE A 79 33.66 -3.46 3.17
C ILE A 79 32.17 -3.24 3.46
N ALA A 80 31.42 -2.72 2.49
CA ALA A 80 29.99 -2.49 2.64
C ALA A 80 29.23 -3.80 2.88
N THR A 81 29.56 -4.85 2.12
CA THR A 81 28.91 -6.16 2.30
C THR A 81 29.19 -6.77 3.68
N ALA A 82 30.41 -6.62 4.21
CA ALA A 82 30.75 -7.08 5.55
C ALA A 82 30.01 -6.28 6.64
N ALA A 83 29.89 -4.96 6.47
CA ALA A 83 29.14 -4.10 7.38
C ALA A 83 27.63 -4.40 7.36
N ILE A 84 27.06 -4.78 6.22
CA ILE A 84 25.66 -5.21 6.13
C ILE A 84 25.45 -6.51 6.92
N VAL A 85 26.34 -7.49 6.80
CA VAL A 85 26.24 -8.73 7.57
C VAL A 85 26.36 -8.48 9.08
N SER A 86 27.23 -7.55 9.51
CA SER A 86 27.37 -7.21 10.93
C SER A 86 26.14 -6.53 11.53
N LYS A 87 25.30 -5.88 10.71
CA LYS A 87 24.00 -5.32 11.11
C LYS A 87 22.87 -6.36 11.21
N GLY A 88 23.19 -7.64 11.05
CA GLY A 88 22.25 -8.75 11.22
C GLY A 88 21.48 -9.12 9.96
N TYR A 89 21.93 -8.68 8.78
CA TYR A 89 21.41 -9.19 7.52
C TYR A 89 22.09 -10.49 7.14
N THR A 90 21.31 -11.44 6.64
CA THR A 90 21.85 -12.70 6.11
C THR A 90 22.04 -12.56 4.60
N GLN A 91 23.16 -13.05 4.08
CA GLN A 91 23.38 -13.08 2.64
C GLN A 91 22.55 -14.21 2.03
N ALA A 92 21.61 -13.86 1.14
CA ALA A 92 20.74 -14.83 0.47
C ALA A 92 21.40 -15.41 -0.79
N SER A 93 22.05 -14.54 -1.58
CA SER A 93 22.77 -14.93 -2.79
C SER A 93 23.77 -13.84 -3.19
N LYS A 94 24.88 -14.24 -3.79
CA LYS A 94 25.86 -13.33 -4.41
C LYS A 94 26.13 -13.85 -5.81
N THR A 95 25.75 -13.09 -6.82
CA THR A 95 26.16 -13.32 -8.21
C THR A 95 27.38 -12.46 -8.51
N THR A 96 27.96 -12.64 -9.70
CA THR A 96 29.10 -11.83 -10.17
C THR A 96 28.79 -10.34 -10.23
N THR A 97 27.50 -9.97 -10.28
CA THR A 97 27.04 -8.59 -10.43
C THR A 97 26.11 -8.12 -9.32
N ASN A 98 25.46 -8.98 -8.53
CA ASN A 98 24.46 -8.53 -7.56
C ASN A 98 24.66 -9.27 -6.24
N ALA A 99 24.55 -8.55 -5.11
CA ALA A 99 24.41 -9.20 -3.80
C ALA A 99 23.03 -8.95 -3.22
N PHE A 100 22.45 -10.04 -2.71
CA PHE A 100 21.15 -10.07 -2.07
C PHE A 100 21.30 -10.36 -0.59
N TYR A 101 20.74 -9.48 0.22
CA TYR A 101 20.68 -9.59 1.66
C TYR A 101 19.23 -9.64 2.13
N GLN A 102 18.99 -10.33 3.23
CA GLN A 102 17.66 -10.52 3.77
C GLN A 102 17.64 -10.42 5.29
N LYS A 103 16.55 -9.84 5.82
CA LYS A 103 16.29 -9.70 7.25
C LYS A 103 14.78 -9.75 7.49
N ASN A 104 14.36 -10.43 8.55
CA ASN A 104 12.99 -10.34 9.04
C ASN A 104 12.92 -9.22 10.08
N VAL A 105 12.01 -8.28 9.89
CA VAL A 105 11.79 -7.15 10.78
C VAL A 105 10.30 -7.03 11.05
N THR A 106 9.90 -7.17 12.32
CA THR A 106 8.53 -6.90 12.79
C THR A 106 7.43 -7.52 11.91
N GLY A 107 7.56 -8.82 11.60
CA GLY A 107 6.61 -9.55 10.76
C GLY A 107 6.74 -9.33 9.25
N HIS A 108 7.52 -8.34 8.81
CA HIS A 108 7.80 -8.07 7.40
C HIS A 108 9.14 -8.68 7.00
N TYR A 109 9.25 -8.99 5.71
CA TYR A 109 10.47 -9.51 5.13
C TYR A 109 11.15 -8.44 4.27
N VAL A 110 12.37 -8.09 4.63
CA VAL A 110 13.18 -7.08 3.94
C VAL A 110 14.22 -7.77 3.07
N SER A 111 14.30 -7.38 1.81
CA SER A 111 15.33 -7.80 0.86
C SER A 111 16.08 -6.59 0.33
N ILE A 112 17.41 -6.66 0.39
CA ILE A 112 18.30 -5.60 -0.06
C ILE A 112 19.12 -6.15 -1.20
N GLU A 113 19.16 -5.40 -2.29
CA GLU A 113 19.91 -5.73 -3.49
C GLU A 113 20.92 -4.62 -3.75
N LEU A 114 22.20 -4.99 -3.76
CA LEU A 114 23.31 -4.13 -4.17
C LEU A 114 23.70 -4.50 -5.60
N VAL A 115 23.59 -3.53 -6.50
CA VAL A 115 24.00 -3.65 -7.90
C VAL A 115 25.14 -2.65 -8.15
N PRO A 116 26.42 -3.07 -8.10
CA PRO A 116 27.54 -2.25 -8.50
C PRO A 116 27.43 -1.96 -10.01
N THR A 117 27.74 -0.73 -10.39
CA THR A 117 27.79 -0.33 -11.80
C THR A 117 29.17 -0.66 -12.35
N ILE A 118 29.21 -1.42 -13.46
CA ILE A 118 30.47 -1.84 -14.09
C ILE A 118 31.29 -0.59 -14.45
N ASN A 119 32.57 -0.57 -14.10
CA ASN A 119 33.51 0.53 -14.35
C ASN A 119 33.13 1.88 -13.71
N SER A 120 32.38 1.87 -12.60
CA SER A 120 31.97 3.08 -11.89
C SER A 120 32.11 2.92 -10.38
N SER A 121 32.37 4.01 -9.68
CA SER A 121 32.30 4.09 -8.21
C SER A 121 30.85 4.10 -7.69
N LEU A 122 29.86 3.97 -8.58
CA LEU A 122 28.45 4.01 -8.24
C LEU A 122 27.89 2.61 -7.95
N VAL A 123 27.10 2.53 -6.89
CA VAL A 123 26.32 1.36 -6.49
C VAL A 123 24.85 1.72 -6.41
N LYS A 124 24.01 0.94 -7.08
CA LYS A 124 22.56 1.04 -6.96
C LYS A 124 22.10 0.16 -5.80
N VAL A 125 21.44 0.78 -4.84
CA VAL A 125 20.83 0.12 -3.69
C VAL A 125 19.34 0.01 -3.94
N ARG A 126 18.78 -1.19 -3.77
CA ARG A 126 17.35 -1.43 -3.83
C ARG A 126 16.88 -2.16 -2.57
N VAL A 127 15.98 -1.52 -1.83
CA VAL A 127 15.34 -2.11 -0.65
C VAL A 127 13.91 -2.49 -1.01
N LYS A 128 13.53 -3.74 -0.80
CA LYS A 128 12.19 -4.29 -1.03
C LYS A 128 11.63 -4.79 0.29
N VAL A 129 10.42 -4.37 0.63
CA VAL A 129 9.69 -4.85 1.80
C VAL A 129 8.50 -5.68 1.34
N PHE A 130 8.43 -6.90 1.85
CA PHE A 130 7.36 -7.85 1.59
C PHE A 130 6.55 -8.06 2.86
N LYS A 131 5.27 -8.36 2.67
CA LYS A 131 4.35 -8.65 3.79
C LYS A 131 4.88 -9.79 4.66
N ASP A 132 5.36 -10.86 4.04
CA ASP A 132 5.79 -12.09 4.71
C ASP A 132 7.01 -12.71 3.98
N ASN A 133 7.63 -13.71 4.61
CA ASN A 133 8.76 -14.47 4.05
C ASN A 133 8.43 -15.23 2.74
N THR A 134 7.15 -15.31 2.36
CA THR A 134 6.71 -15.90 1.08
C THR A 134 7.06 -15.04 -0.13
N LYS A 135 7.40 -13.75 0.07
CA LYS A 135 7.76 -12.78 -0.98
C LYS A 135 6.71 -12.60 -2.07
N THR A 136 5.46 -13.02 -1.81
CA THR A 136 4.36 -13.01 -2.78
C THR A 136 3.82 -11.61 -3.03
N LYS A 137 3.75 -10.79 -1.98
CA LYS A 137 3.24 -9.42 -2.03
C LYS A 137 4.30 -8.43 -1.57
N LYS A 138 4.76 -7.61 -2.51
CA LYS A 138 5.64 -6.46 -2.24
C LYS A 138 4.79 -5.28 -1.80
N GLU A 139 5.08 -4.72 -0.63
CA GLU A 139 4.30 -3.63 -0.04
C GLU A 139 5.02 -2.28 -0.16
N ALA A 140 6.36 -2.28 -0.15
CA ALA A 140 7.16 -1.10 -0.43
C ALA A 140 8.44 -1.45 -1.19
N GLN A 141 8.97 -0.47 -1.94
CA GLN A 141 10.27 -0.55 -2.58
C GLN A 141 10.88 0.84 -2.68
N MET A 142 12.16 0.95 -2.34
CA MET A 142 12.95 2.17 -2.49
C MET A 142 14.22 1.86 -3.28
N GLU A 143 14.67 2.83 -4.07
CA GLU A 143 15.89 2.74 -4.88
C GLU A 143 16.69 4.03 -4.76
N ILE A 144 18.01 3.89 -4.60
CA ILE A 144 18.93 5.02 -4.60
C ILE A 144 20.23 4.63 -5.30
N LEU A 145 20.86 5.59 -5.98
CA LEU A 145 22.19 5.44 -6.58
C LEU A 145 23.19 6.21 -5.71
N LEU A 146 24.22 5.52 -5.24
CA LEU A 146 25.21 6.05 -4.31
C LEU A 146 26.61 5.90 -4.87
N SER A 147 27.53 6.79 -4.47
CA SER A 147 28.96 6.61 -4.71
C SER A 147 29.62 6.06 -3.46
N TRP A 148 30.62 5.19 -3.64
CA TRP A 148 31.56 4.88 -2.56
C TRP A 148 32.27 6.15 -2.08
N LYS A 149 32.72 6.15 -0.83
CA LYS A 149 33.58 7.22 -0.32
C LYS A 149 34.83 7.29 -1.18
N ASN A 150 34.95 8.37 -1.96
CA ASN A 150 36.17 8.65 -2.72
C ASN A 150 37.33 8.76 -1.72
N LEU A 151 38.41 8.01 -1.97
CA LEU A 151 39.70 8.22 -1.29
C LEU A 151 40.29 9.57 -1.70
#